data_AF-A0A2A6CG03-F1
#
_entry.id   AF-A0A2A6CG03-F1
#
_cell.length_a   1.000
_cell.length_b   1.000
_cell.length_c   1.000
_cell.angle_alpha   90.00
_cell.angle_beta   90.00
_cell.angle_gamma   90.00
#
_symmetry.space_group_name_H-M   'P 1'
#
loop_
_entity.id
_entity.type
_entity.pdbx_description
1 polymer ?
#
loop_
_entity_poly.entity_id
_entity_poly.type
_entity_poly.pdbx_seq_one_letter_code
_entity_poly.pdbx_strand_id
1 'polypeptide(L)'
;MDKSNVDLLKKTYQSVDDVDLYVRLLLERINDPTALLGPTGTHLIADQFNAFKRGDRFYFENTEHAGALTQAEYEAIRNYSLAQLICENTSGLEMVQGDIFQFNSVKKQCSSFRPFPLEQILSSRALSEQVDHRETSENTRSLVATNRGRRRLQSAFGTYLNAQD
;
A
#
# COMPACT_ATOMS: atom_id res chain seq x y z
N MET A 1 12.09 -23.45 -24.98
CA MET A 1 11.03 -24.13 -25.75
C MET A 1 11.54 -25.48 -26.22
N ASP A 2 10.69 -26.49 -26.23
CA ASP A 2 11.07 -27.83 -26.71
C ASP A 2 11.06 -27.92 -28.24
N LYS A 3 11.88 -28.83 -28.79
CA LYS A 3 12.05 -28.97 -30.24
C LYS A 3 10.71 -29.26 -30.95
N SER A 4 9.87 -30.10 -30.37
CA SER A 4 8.53 -30.41 -30.90
C SER A 4 7.64 -29.15 -31.02
N ASN A 5 7.69 -28.25 -30.03
CA ASN A 5 6.93 -26.99 -30.05
C ASN A 5 7.49 -26.04 -31.11
N VAL A 6 8.81 -25.97 -31.27
CA VAL A 6 9.45 -25.19 -32.34
C VAL A 6 9.01 -25.71 -33.72
N ASP A 7 8.98 -27.03 -33.92
CA ASP A 7 8.58 -27.62 -35.19
C ASP A 7 7.09 -27.41 -35.48
N LEU A 8 6.23 -27.42 -34.46
CA LEU A 8 4.81 -27.07 -34.60
C LEU A 8 4.61 -25.61 -35.00
N LEU A 9 5.36 -24.68 -34.37
CA LEU A 9 5.29 -23.27 -34.71
C LEU A 9 5.71 -23.01 -36.16
N LYS A 10 6.79 -23.65 -36.62
CA LYS A 10 7.25 -23.56 -38.03
C LYS A 10 6.23 -24.06 -39.05
N LYS A 11 5.35 -24.99 -38.66
CA LYS A 11 4.26 -25.49 -39.53
C LYS A 11 3.05 -24.57 -39.53
N THR A 12 2.86 -23.80 -38.47
CA THR A 12 1.65 -23.00 -38.23
C THR A 12 1.84 -21.55 -38.71
N TYR A 13 3.02 -20.98 -38.49
CA TYR A 13 3.36 -19.60 -38.82
C TYR A 13 4.41 -19.55 -39.93
N GLN A 14 4.29 -18.58 -40.84
CA GLN A 14 5.21 -18.42 -41.97
C GLN A 14 6.56 -17.84 -41.52
N SER A 15 6.53 -16.84 -40.64
CA SER A 15 7.70 -16.27 -39.98
C SER A 15 7.62 -16.43 -38.47
N VAL A 16 8.77 -16.34 -37.81
CA VAL A 16 8.84 -16.24 -36.36
C VAL A 16 8.12 -14.97 -35.89
N ASP A 17 8.22 -13.87 -36.62
CA ASP A 17 7.61 -12.58 -36.27
C ASP A 17 6.07 -12.60 -36.32
N ASP A 18 5.47 -13.59 -36.98
CA ASP A 18 4.02 -13.75 -37.06
C ASP A 18 3.44 -14.50 -35.86
N VAL A 19 4.28 -15.08 -34.99
CA VAL A 19 3.80 -15.87 -33.85
C VAL A 19 3.24 -14.94 -32.78
N ASP A 20 1.96 -15.12 -32.47
CA ASP A 20 1.26 -14.38 -31.42
C ASP A 20 2.02 -14.40 -30.09
N LEU A 21 2.04 -13.25 -29.42
CA LEU A 21 2.72 -13.10 -28.12
C LEU A 21 2.23 -14.16 -27.12
N TYR A 22 0.91 -14.33 -26.97
CA TYR A 22 0.35 -15.29 -26.02
C TYR A 22 0.85 -16.72 -26.25
N VAL A 23 0.90 -17.15 -27.52
CA VAL A 23 1.42 -18.48 -27.90
C VAL A 23 2.91 -18.60 -27.56
N ARG A 24 3.72 -17.57 -27.87
CA ARG A 24 5.14 -17.55 -27.51
C ARG A 24 5.34 -17.67 -26.00
N LEU A 25 4.62 -16.89 -25.20
CA LEU A 25 4.74 -16.87 -23.74
C LEU A 25 4.49 -18.24 -23.11
N LEU A 26 3.48 -18.97 -23.58
CA LEU A 26 3.13 -20.29 -23.05
C LEU A 26 4.14 -21.38 -23.44
N LEU A 27 4.80 -21.24 -24.59
CA LEU A 27 5.73 -22.26 -25.10
C LEU A 27 7.18 -22.04 -24.66
N GLU A 28 7.48 -20.93 -23.99
CA GLU A 28 8.79 -20.69 -23.39
C GLU A 28 9.11 -21.72 -22.31
N ARG A 29 10.41 -22.00 -22.13
CA ARG A 29 10.85 -22.87 -21.03
C ARG A 29 10.92 -22.08 -19.74
N ILE A 30 10.38 -22.66 -18.68
CA ILE A 30 10.52 -22.18 -17.32
C ILE A 30 11.83 -22.76 -16.78
N ASN A 31 12.81 -21.90 -16.50
CA ASN A 31 14.13 -22.33 -16.01
C ASN A 31 14.25 -22.29 -14.49
N ASP A 32 13.34 -21.58 -13.81
CA ASP A 32 13.28 -21.48 -12.35
C ASP A 32 12.14 -22.36 -11.83
N PRO A 33 12.42 -23.35 -10.96
CA PRO A 33 11.39 -24.26 -10.44
C PRO A 33 10.33 -23.57 -9.57
N THR A 34 10.56 -22.33 -9.14
CA THR A 34 9.62 -21.51 -8.38
C THR A 34 8.79 -20.57 -9.25
N ALA A 35 9.16 -20.40 -10.53
CA ALA A 35 8.43 -19.55 -11.46
C ALA A 35 7.31 -20.32 -12.18
N LEU A 36 6.28 -19.58 -12.58
CA LEU A 36 5.15 -20.11 -13.37
C LEU A 36 5.24 -19.76 -14.85
N LEU A 37 6.18 -18.89 -15.25
CA LEU A 37 6.30 -18.37 -16.61
C LEU A 37 7.75 -18.43 -17.09
N GLY A 38 7.90 -18.45 -18.42
CA GLY A 38 9.19 -18.26 -19.08
C GLY A 38 9.76 -16.85 -18.84
N PRO A 39 11.00 -16.60 -19.29
CA PRO A 39 11.69 -15.32 -19.08
C PRO A 39 10.93 -14.11 -19.64
N THR A 40 10.33 -14.22 -20.82
CA THR A 40 9.61 -13.10 -21.44
C THR A 40 8.33 -12.79 -20.67
N GLY A 41 7.54 -13.82 -20.33
CA GLY A 41 6.31 -13.65 -19.57
C GLY A 41 6.56 -13.08 -18.17
N THR A 42 7.63 -13.56 -17.52
CA THR A 42 8.07 -13.04 -16.22
C THR A 42 8.45 -11.57 -16.30
N HIS A 43 9.22 -11.17 -17.32
CA HIS A 43 9.62 -9.77 -17.49
C HIS A 43 8.42 -8.86 -17.75
N LEU A 44 7.52 -9.22 -18.66
CA LEU A 44 6.34 -8.41 -18.99
C LEU A 44 5.43 -8.21 -17.77
N ILE A 45 5.17 -9.29 -17.02
CA ILE A 45 4.35 -9.20 -15.80
C ILE A 45 5.05 -8.36 -14.74
N ALA A 46 6.35 -8.59 -14.50
CA ALA A 46 7.10 -7.84 -13.50
C ALA A 46 7.13 -6.34 -13.81
N ASP A 47 7.38 -5.96 -15.06
CA ASP A 47 7.40 -4.57 -15.49
C ASP A 47 6.03 -3.91 -15.30
N GLN A 48 4.96 -4.60 -15.68
CA GLN A 48 3.60 -4.08 -15.52
C GLN A 48 3.19 -3.92 -14.05
N PHE A 49 3.49 -4.90 -13.19
CA PHE A 49 3.21 -4.79 -11.75
C PHE A 49 4.07 -3.71 -11.08
N ASN A 50 5.32 -3.54 -11.52
CA ASN A 50 6.18 -2.46 -11.05
C ASN A 50 5.62 -1.09 -11.45
N ALA A 51 5.14 -0.93 -12.69
CA ALA A 51 4.48 0.28 -13.15
C ALA A 51 3.20 0.58 -12.36
N PHE A 52 2.37 -0.43 -12.07
CA PHE A 52 1.18 -0.26 -11.22
C PHE A 52 1.53 0.18 -9.80
N LYS A 53 2.51 -0.48 -9.17
CA LYS A 53 2.95 -0.14 -7.82
C LYS A 53 3.53 1.28 -7.73
N ARG A 54 4.43 1.64 -8.64
CA ARG A 54 5.15 2.93 -8.58
C ARG A 54 4.34 4.10 -9.16
N GLY A 55 3.44 3.82 -10.09
CA GLY A 55 2.60 4.82 -10.74
C GLY A 55 1.36 5.20 -9.93
N ASP A 56 0.94 4.36 -8.99
CA ASP A 56 -0.18 4.66 -8.10
C ASP A 56 0.27 5.48 -6.90
N ARG A 57 -0.14 6.76 -6.87
CA ARG A 57 0.11 7.67 -5.75
C ARG A 57 -0.45 7.15 -4.43
N PHE A 58 -1.56 6.41 -4.47
CA PHE A 58 -2.26 5.89 -3.30
C PHE A 58 -1.93 4.41 -3.01
N TYR A 59 -0.88 3.87 -3.63
CA TYR A 59 -0.39 2.54 -3.29
C TYR A 59 -0.11 2.48 -1.79
N PHE A 60 -0.60 1.44 -1.10
CA PHE A 60 -0.70 1.41 0.37
C PHE A 60 0.63 1.53 1.13
N GLU A 61 1.77 1.31 0.47
CA GLU A 61 3.11 1.49 1.06
C GLU A 61 3.65 2.93 0.91
N ASN A 62 2.97 3.80 0.15
CA ASN A 62 3.42 5.17 -0.07
C ASN A 62 3.12 6.04 1.15
N THR A 63 4.12 6.82 1.57
CA THR A 63 4.03 7.72 2.72
C THR A 63 3.79 9.19 2.33
N GLU A 64 4.11 9.54 1.08
CA GLU A 64 4.20 10.94 0.62
C GLU A 64 2.87 11.48 0.08
N HIS A 65 1.74 11.21 0.76
CA HIS A 65 0.44 11.81 0.44
C HIS A 65 -0.46 11.98 1.67
N ALA A 66 -1.41 12.91 1.61
CA ALA A 66 -2.30 13.27 2.72
C ALA A 66 -3.23 12.15 3.23
N GLY A 67 -3.24 11.00 2.56
CA GLY A 67 -4.04 9.82 2.96
C GLY A 67 -3.16 8.60 3.21
N ALA A 68 -1.86 8.80 3.39
CA ALA A 68 -0.92 7.71 3.66
C ALA A 68 -1.31 6.99 4.95
N LEU A 69 -1.07 5.68 4.98
CA LEU A 69 -1.34 4.89 6.17
C LEU A 69 -0.38 5.28 7.29
N THR A 70 -0.87 5.28 8.52
CA THR A 70 0.02 5.32 9.68
C THR A 70 0.84 4.03 9.76
N GLN A 71 1.96 4.03 10.48
CA GLN A 71 2.78 2.83 10.63
C GLN A 71 1.97 1.64 11.20
N ALA A 72 1.08 1.90 12.15
CA ALA A 72 0.22 0.88 12.76
C ALA A 72 -0.79 0.29 11.76
N GLU A 73 -1.39 1.14 10.91
CA GLU A 73 -2.29 0.70 9.84
C GLU A 73 -1.58 -0.12 8.79
N TYR A 74 -0.39 0.33 8.36
CA TYR A 74 0.45 -0.39 7.42
C TYR A 74 0.81 -1.78 7.97
N GLU A 75 1.25 -1.88 9.22
CA GLU A 75 1.59 -3.15 9.86
C GLU A 75 0.38 -4.07 10.00
N ALA A 76 -0.80 -3.53 10.29
CA ALA A 76 -2.03 -4.32 10.36
C ALA A 76 -2.38 -4.95 9.00
N ILE A 77 -2.30 -4.18 7.91
CA ILE A 77 -2.55 -4.69 6.56
C ILE A 77 -1.45 -5.65 6.12
N ARG A 78 -0.17 -5.31 6.35
CA ARG A 78 0.98 -6.12 5.92
C ARG A 78 1.01 -7.50 6.56
N ASN A 79 0.51 -7.63 7.78
CA ASN A 79 0.48 -8.90 8.52
C ASN A 79 -0.83 -9.68 8.34
N TYR A 80 -1.83 -9.11 7.67
CA TYR A 80 -3.09 -9.79 7.41
C TYR A 80 -2.97 -10.71 6.20
N SER A 81 -3.12 -12.02 6.44
CA SER A 81 -2.96 -13.04 5.40
C SER A 81 -4.31 -13.39 4.75
N LEU A 82 -4.27 -13.84 3.51
CA LEU A 82 -5.47 -14.35 2.84
C LEU A 82 -6.03 -15.62 3.52
N ALA A 83 -5.18 -16.43 4.17
CA ALA A 83 -5.62 -17.56 5.00
C ALA A 83 -6.52 -17.08 6.16
N GLN A 84 -6.11 -16.01 6.83
CA GLN A 84 -6.89 -15.39 7.89
C GLN A 84 -8.20 -14.81 7.37
N LEU A 85 -8.18 -14.09 6.24
CA LEU A 85 -9.40 -13.56 5.62
C LEU A 85 -10.43 -14.65 5.36
N ILE A 86 -9.99 -15.81 4.85
CA ILE A 86 -10.87 -16.95 4.61
C ILE A 86 -11.46 -17.48 5.93
N CYS A 87 -10.64 -17.65 6.98
CA CYS A 87 -11.11 -18.09 8.30
C CYS A 87 -12.17 -17.17 8.90
N GLU A 88 -11.96 -15.85 8.83
CA GLU A 88 -12.88 -14.86 9.42
C GLU A 88 -14.23 -14.78 8.67
N ASN A 89 -14.25 -15.20 7.39
CA ASN A 89 -15.43 -15.09 6.52
C ASN A 89 -16.05 -16.43 6.12
N THR A 90 -15.57 -17.56 6.67
CA THR A 90 -16.11 -18.89 6.37
C THR A 90 -16.57 -19.58 7.65
N SER A 91 -17.89 -19.60 7.87
CA SER A 91 -18.50 -20.27 9.01
C SER A 91 -18.22 -21.77 9.03
N GLY A 92 -17.79 -22.29 10.18
CA GLY A 92 -17.50 -23.72 10.39
C GLY A 92 -16.12 -24.16 9.89
N LEU A 93 -15.31 -23.25 9.34
CA LEU A 93 -13.93 -23.57 8.95
C LEU A 93 -13.00 -23.54 10.16
N GLU A 94 -12.45 -24.70 10.51
CA GLU A 94 -11.54 -24.82 11.66
C GLU A 94 -10.07 -24.75 11.26
N MET A 95 -9.73 -25.25 10.08
CA MET A 95 -8.36 -25.38 9.58
C MET A 95 -8.26 -24.80 8.17
N VAL A 96 -7.21 -24.02 7.92
CA VAL A 96 -6.91 -23.44 6.60
C VAL A 96 -5.45 -23.70 6.25
N GLN A 97 -5.14 -23.69 4.97
CA GLN A 97 -3.76 -23.71 4.50
C GLN A 97 -3.01 -22.45 4.97
N GLY A 98 -1.84 -22.59 5.61
CA GLY A 98 -1.11 -21.44 6.16
C GLY A 98 -0.63 -20.45 5.09
N ASP A 99 -0.09 -20.97 4.00
CA ASP A 99 0.13 -20.24 2.74
C ASP A 99 -0.79 -20.84 1.69
N ILE A 100 -1.85 -20.12 1.33
CA ILE A 100 -2.89 -20.62 0.44
C ILE A 100 -2.42 -20.79 -1.01
N PHE A 101 -1.29 -20.19 -1.39
CA PHE A 101 -0.74 -20.31 -2.74
C PHE A 101 0.16 -21.55 -2.90
N GLN A 102 0.52 -22.21 -1.79
CA GLN A 102 1.34 -23.42 -1.79
C GLN A 102 0.52 -24.64 -1.37
N PHE A 103 0.33 -25.59 -2.30
CA PHE A 103 -0.52 -26.76 -2.09
C PHE A 103 -0.05 -27.67 -0.92
N ASN A 104 1.26 -27.68 -0.63
CA ASN A 104 1.89 -28.51 0.41
C ASN A 104 2.17 -27.75 1.71
N SER A 105 1.74 -26.50 1.82
CA SER A 105 1.86 -25.71 3.05
C SER A 105 1.17 -26.38 4.24
N VAL A 106 1.68 -26.08 5.44
CA VAL A 106 1.14 -26.64 6.68
C VAL A 106 -0.18 -25.96 7.00
N LYS A 107 -1.20 -26.76 7.30
CA LYS A 107 -2.49 -26.24 7.75
C LYS A 107 -2.37 -25.62 9.14
N LYS A 108 -3.07 -24.51 9.36
CA LYS A 108 -3.15 -23.80 10.62
C LYS A 108 -4.60 -23.77 11.10
N GLN A 109 -4.77 -23.80 12.41
CA GLN A 109 -6.07 -23.59 13.05
C GLN A 109 -6.50 -22.14 12.86
N CYS A 110 -7.76 -21.90 12.51
CA CYS A 110 -8.29 -20.55 12.35
C CYS A 110 -8.18 -19.71 13.63
N SER A 111 -8.31 -20.34 14.80
CA SER A 111 -8.10 -19.67 16.09
C SER A 111 -6.65 -19.28 16.39
N SER A 112 -5.68 -19.72 15.59
CA SER A 112 -4.27 -19.34 15.74
C SER A 112 -3.94 -17.98 15.12
N PHE A 113 -4.79 -17.45 14.24
CA PHE A 113 -4.59 -16.12 13.65
C PHE A 113 -4.99 -15.03 14.65
N ARG A 114 -4.24 -13.92 14.65
CA ARG A 114 -4.58 -12.74 15.46
C ARG A 114 -5.61 -11.91 14.71
N PRO A 115 -6.80 -11.62 15.27
CA PRO A 115 -7.84 -10.85 14.59
C PRO A 115 -7.32 -9.51 14.07
N PHE A 116 -7.87 -9.04 12.94
CA PHE A 116 -7.53 -7.72 12.40
C PHE A 116 -7.86 -6.61 13.42
N PRO A 117 -6.91 -5.73 13.78
CA PRO A 117 -7.06 -4.79 14.89
C PRO A 117 -7.88 -3.54 14.50
N LEU A 118 -9.09 -3.71 13.96
CA LEU A 118 -9.90 -2.62 13.41
C LEU A 118 -10.19 -1.52 14.45
N GLU A 119 -10.64 -1.90 15.64
CA GLU A 119 -10.98 -0.94 16.71
C GLU A 119 -9.79 -0.09 17.16
N GLN A 120 -8.60 -0.69 17.20
CA GLN A 120 -7.37 0.01 17.59
C GLN A 120 -6.99 1.05 16.52
N ILE A 121 -7.14 0.70 15.25
CA ILE A 121 -6.89 1.60 14.11
C ILE A 121 -7.90 2.75 14.07
N LEU A 122 -9.18 2.47 14.28
CA LEU A 122 -10.21 3.51 14.27
C LEU A 122 -10.03 4.48 15.43
N SER A 123 -9.66 3.97 16.60
CA SER A 123 -9.40 4.79 17.78
C SER A 123 -8.17 5.69 17.62
N SER A 124 -7.09 5.21 16.97
CA SER A 124 -5.88 6.01 16.77
C SER A 124 -6.12 7.19 15.80
N ARG A 125 -6.93 6.99 14.75
CA ARG A 125 -7.30 8.07 13.81
C ARG A 125 -8.18 9.14 14.44
N ALA A 126 -9.17 8.73 15.24
CA ALA A 126 -10.02 9.67 15.97
C ALA A 126 -9.20 10.56 16.92
N LEU A 127 -8.13 10.03 17.51
CA LEU A 127 -7.22 10.80 18.35
C LEU A 127 -6.33 11.76 17.53
N SER A 128 -5.81 11.34 16.37
CA SER A 128 -5.00 12.23 15.52
C SER A 128 -5.79 13.43 14.99
N GLU A 129 -7.05 13.24 14.62
CA GLU A 129 -7.93 14.33 14.17
C GLU A 129 -8.21 15.34 15.29
N GLN A 130 -8.36 14.87 16.53
CA GLN A 130 -8.58 15.74 17.69
C GLN A 130 -7.33 16.54 18.09
N VAL A 131 -6.13 15.96 17.92
CA VAL A 131 -4.86 16.65 18.20
C VAL A 131 -4.60 17.78 17.20
N ASP A 132 -4.81 17.54 15.90
CA ASP A 132 -4.62 18.56 14.86
C ASP A 132 -5.56 19.78 15.07
N HIS A 133 -6.82 19.55 15.45
CA HIS A 133 -7.75 20.61 15.81
C HIS A 133 -7.38 21.39 17.09
N ARG A 134 -6.70 20.73 18.05
CA ARG A 134 -6.27 21.38 19.30
C ARG A 134 -4.99 22.19 19.10
N GLU A 135 -4.03 21.69 18.33
CA GLU A 135 -2.81 22.41 17.99
C GLU A 135 -3.07 23.63 17.10
N THR A 136 -3.97 23.51 16.11
CA THR A 136 -4.38 24.66 15.28
C THR A 136 -5.05 25.76 16.12
N SER A 137 -5.86 25.39 17.12
CA SER A 137 -6.50 26.31 18.08
C SER A 137 -5.51 26.97 19.05
N GLU A 138 -4.55 26.22 19.59
CA GLU A 138 -3.51 26.75 20.47
C GLU A 138 -2.51 27.65 19.73
N ASN A 139 -2.13 27.29 18.50
CA ASN A 139 -1.28 28.12 17.64
C ASN A 139 -2.00 29.40 17.19
N THR A 140 -3.29 29.35 16.85
CA THR A 140 -4.06 30.59 16.59
C THR A 140 -4.20 31.44 17.84
N ARG A 141 -4.45 30.85 19.03
CA ARG A 141 -4.49 31.62 20.29
C ARG A 141 -3.16 32.26 20.63
N SER A 142 -2.04 31.58 20.41
CA SER A 142 -0.68 32.11 20.61
C SER A 142 -0.34 33.23 19.62
N LEU A 143 -0.66 33.06 18.34
CA LEU A 143 -0.52 34.10 17.30
C LEU A 143 -1.40 35.32 17.58
N VAL A 144 -2.65 35.11 18.00
CA VAL A 144 -3.58 36.19 18.38
C VAL A 144 -3.08 36.90 19.64
N ALA A 145 -2.59 36.19 20.65
CA ALA A 145 -2.02 36.77 21.87
C ALA A 145 -0.76 37.62 21.58
N THR A 146 0.13 37.10 20.72
CA THR A 146 1.36 37.80 20.31
C THR A 146 1.05 39.06 19.51
N ASN A 147 0.09 39.00 18.59
CA ASN A 147 -0.35 40.16 17.81
C ASN A 147 -1.12 41.19 18.66
N ARG A 148 -1.84 40.75 19.71
CA ARG A 148 -2.50 41.66 20.68
C ARG A 148 -1.48 42.41 21.54
N GLY A 149 -0.40 41.74 21.95
CA GLY A 149 0.72 42.38 22.67
C GLY A 149 1.47 43.40 21.80
N ARG A 150 1.68 43.09 20.52
CA ARG A 150 2.37 43.98 19.57
C ARG A 150 1.57 45.25 19.22
N ARG A 151 0.23 45.16 19.13
CA ARG A 151 -0.65 46.33 18.96
C ARG A 151 -0.70 47.24 20.20
N ARG A 152 -0.58 46.68 21.41
CA ARG A 152 -0.51 47.49 22.64
C ARG A 152 0.80 48.28 22.75
N LEU A 153 1.93 47.71 22.31
CA LEU A 153 3.21 48.42 22.28
C LEU A 153 3.23 49.57 21.25
N GLN A 154 2.63 49.38 20.07
CA GLN A 154 2.49 50.46 19.08
C GLN A 154 1.54 51.58 19.54
N SER A 155 0.47 51.23 20.27
CA SER A 155 -0.44 52.21 20.88
C SER A 155 0.21 53.02 22.00
N ALA A 156 1.10 52.42 22.80
CA ALA A 156 1.81 53.10 23.88
C ALA A 156 2.98 53.99 23.39
N PHE A 157 3.60 53.64 22.24
CA PHE A 157 4.61 54.49 21.60
C PHE A 157 3.99 55.71 20.92
N GLY A 158 2.78 55.58 20.36
CA GLY A 158 2.07 56.69 19.71
C GLY A 158 1.59 57.79 20.66
N THR A 159 1.36 57.48 21.94
CA THR A 159 0.96 58.47 22.95
C THR A 159 2.14 59.21 23.58
N TYR A 160 3.35 58.64 23.59
CA TYR A 160 4.56 59.31 24.10
C TYR A 160 5.08 60.41 23.18
N LEU A 161 4.85 60.31 21.86
CA LEU A 161 5.26 61.32 20.87
C LEU A 161 4.33 62.54 20.81
N ASN A 162 3.10 62.45 21.33
CA ASN A 162 2.13 63.56 21.34
C ASN A 162 2.11 64.35 22.67
N ALA A 163 3.04 64.08 23.59
CA ALA A 163 3.12 64.73 24.90
C ALA A 163 4.36 65.63 25.06
N GLN A 164 5.05 65.96 23.96
CA GLN A 164 6.23 66.83 23.95
C GLN A 164 6.08 68.07 23.04
N ASP A 165 4.86 68.40 22.61
CA ASP A 165 4.50 69.69 22.01
C ASP A 165 3.52 70.45 22.91
#